data_AF-A0A173ZZV7-F1
#
_entry.id   AF-A0A173ZZV7-F1
#
_cell.length_a   1.000
_cell.length_b   1.000
_cell.length_c   1.000
_cell.angle_alpha   90.00
_cell.angle_beta   90.00
_cell.angle_gamma   90.00
#
_symmetry.space_group_name_H-M   'P 1'
#
loop_
_entity.id
_entity.type
_entity.pdbx_description
1 polymer ?
#
loop_
_entity_poly.entity_id
_entity_poly.type
_entity_poly.pdbx_seq_one_letter_code
_entity_poly.pdbx_strand_id
1 'polypeptide(L)'
;MDLKTMFPNLTVMWTRWSDYHVISQYGMHFLVPTPDATSLTYDCTQQPGSLVADALDLGRQLAANTQEADSLCASFAAHYGLLGLDYTGDTYGAAQGYELPASMCPLNSQKYGDDLGQFQMTFIELYQHFCTVRGEEYPAAGSKFLDLSGVLNYRLTCGQTPQLIWQTETLKEVLYLFYAALITDGKPTLKVCKNCGKVYYNPHAKSEFCGTKCRNYYNVKAFREKQLGHEESSFSSI
;
A
#
# COMPACT_ATOMS: atom_id res chain seq x y z
N MET A 1 -0.54 -9.24 17.30
CA MET A 1 0.61 -8.76 18.10
C MET A 1 0.53 -7.24 18.14
N ASP A 2 0.63 -6.60 19.31
CA ASP A 2 0.47 -5.13 19.39
C ASP A 2 1.78 -4.40 19.08
N LEU A 3 1.83 -3.70 17.94
CA LEU A 3 2.96 -2.89 17.48
C LEU A 3 3.44 -1.89 18.52
N LYS A 4 2.52 -1.24 19.25
CA LYS A 4 2.88 -0.24 20.26
C LYS A 4 3.61 -0.85 21.45
N THR A 5 3.31 -2.11 21.76
CA THR A 5 3.97 -2.87 22.81
C THR A 5 5.37 -3.29 22.37
N MET A 6 5.58 -3.66 21.10
CA MET A 6 6.89 -4.09 20.59
C MET A 6 7.85 -2.95 20.29
N PHE A 7 7.34 -1.88 19.71
CA PHE A 7 8.13 -0.72 19.28
C PHE A 7 7.62 0.54 19.98
N PRO A 8 7.79 0.62 21.31
CA PRO A 8 7.41 1.83 22.04
C PRO A 8 8.22 3.00 21.48
N ASN A 9 7.54 4.12 21.20
CA ASN A 9 8.11 5.33 20.60
C ASN A 9 8.56 5.19 19.14
N LEU A 10 8.05 4.19 18.38
CA LEU A 10 8.16 4.24 16.93
C LEU A 10 7.36 5.44 16.41
N THR A 11 8.05 6.44 15.87
CA THR A 11 7.47 7.63 15.25
C THR A 11 8.25 7.90 13.99
N VAL A 12 7.55 7.98 12.86
CA VAL A 12 8.17 8.17 11.55
C VAL A 12 7.49 9.36 10.90
N MET A 13 8.18 10.50 10.93
CA MET A 13 7.73 11.70 10.25
C MET A 13 8.02 11.54 8.76
N TRP A 14 6.98 11.54 7.95
CA TRP A 14 7.05 11.33 6.52
C TRP A 14 6.56 12.56 5.77
N THR A 15 7.29 12.94 4.72
CA THR A 15 6.88 14.04 3.83
C THR A 15 6.13 13.46 2.64
N ARG A 16 4.96 14.03 2.38
CA ARG A 16 4.21 13.80 1.14
C ARG A 16 3.87 15.13 0.50
N TRP A 17 3.58 15.09 -0.79
CA TRP A 17 3.14 16.24 -1.56
C TRP A 17 1.65 16.15 -1.86
N SER A 18 1.00 17.28 -2.11
CA SER A 18 -0.45 17.31 -2.37
C SER A 18 -0.86 16.64 -3.69
N ASP A 19 0.08 16.50 -4.63
CA ASP A 19 -0.18 15.98 -5.97
C ASP A 19 1.09 15.42 -6.62
N TYR A 20 0.92 14.43 -7.51
CA TYR A 20 2.00 13.68 -8.16
C TYR A 20 1.68 13.40 -9.62
N HIS A 21 2.72 13.24 -10.43
CA HIS A 21 2.61 12.86 -11.84
C HIS A 21 3.76 11.94 -12.24
N VAL A 22 3.59 11.27 -13.38
CA VAL A 22 4.63 10.43 -13.95
C VAL A 22 5.50 11.26 -14.91
N ILE A 23 6.81 11.14 -14.77
CA ILE A 23 7.79 11.69 -15.71
C ILE A 23 8.61 10.57 -16.36
N SER A 24 9.16 10.86 -17.53
CA SER A 24 10.12 9.98 -18.22
C SER A 24 11.51 10.59 -18.15
N GLN A 25 12.47 9.89 -17.54
CA GLN A 25 13.87 10.33 -17.42
C GLN A 25 14.79 9.13 -17.71
N TYR A 26 15.75 9.30 -18.62
CA TYR A 26 16.70 8.23 -19.00
C TYR A 26 16.06 6.90 -19.44
N GLY A 27 14.87 6.96 -20.06
CA GLY A 27 14.12 5.76 -20.48
C GLY A 27 13.43 5.01 -19.34
N MET A 28 13.43 5.56 -18.13
CA MET A 28 12.68 5.06 -16.97
C MET A 28 11.51 6.02 -16.65
N HIS A 29 10.51 5.50 -15.95
CA HIS A 29 9.34 6.26 -15.52
C HIS A 29 9.36 6.44 -14.00
N PHE A 30 9.18 7.68 -13.54
CA PHE A 30 9.21 8.01 -12.11
C PHE A 30 7.91 8.67 -11.70
N LEU A 31 7.43 8.32 -10.52
CA LEU A 31 6.35 9.04 -9.85
C LEU A 31 6.95 10.17 -9.01
N VAL A 32 6.70 11.42 -9.38
CA VAL A 32 7.29 12.61 -8.75
C VAL A 32 6.21 13.61 -8.33
N PRO A 33 6.47 14.45 -7.31
CA PRO A 33 5.61 15.58 -6.98
C PRO A 33 5.39 16.49 -8.19
N THR A 34 4.20 17.07 -8.33
CA THR A 34 4.00 18.14 -9.32
C THR A 34 4.75 19.42 -8.89
N PRO A 35 5.19 20.28 -9.83
CA PRO A 35 5.92 21.51 -9.51
C PRO A 35 5.16 22.46 -8.57
N ASP A 36 3.83 22.47 -8.66
CA ASP A 36 2.96 23.32 -7.83
C ASP A 36 2.44 22.62 -6.56
N ALA A 37 2.88 21.38 -6.31
CA ALA A 37 2.45 20.62 -5.13
C ALA A 37 2.93 21.28 -3.83
N THR A 38 2.10 21.17 -2.80
CA THR A 38 2.43 21.63 -1.45
C THR A 38 2.92 20.46 -0.60
N SER A 39 3.96 20.67 0.20
CA SER A 39 4.48 19.63 1.10
C SER A 39 3.68 19.56 2.39
N LEU A 40 3.45 18.35 2.88
CA LEU A 40 2.87 18.06 4.18
C LEU A 40 3.75 17.01 4.87
N THR A 41 4.09 17.26 6.13
CA THR A 41 4.77 16.27 6.97
C THR A 41 3.81 15.75 8.01
N TYR A 42 3.73 14.43 8.14
CA TYR A 42 2.83 13.77 9.07
C TYR A 42 3.51 12.54 9.69
N ASP A 43 2.99 12.07 10.81
CA ASP A 43 3.46 10.82 11.41
C ASP A 43 2.75 9.63 10.72
N CYS A 44 3.48 8.90 9.87
CA CYS A 44 2.91 7.79 9.10
C CYS A 44 2.60 6.56 9.95
N THR A 45 2.93 6.59 11.25
CA THR A 45 2.64 5.51 12.19
C THR A 45 1.26 5.59 12.85
N GLN A 46 0.52 6.69 12.64
CA GLN A 46 -0.75 6.93 13.32
C GLN A 46 -1.92 6.08 12.81
N GLN A 47 -1.92 5.68 11.54
CA GLN A 47 -3.04 4.98 10.90
C GLN A 47 -2.58 3.70 10.16
N PRO A 48 -2.00 2.71 10.88
CA PRO A 48 -1.42 1.52 10.26
C PRO A 48 -2.45 0.71 9.47
N GLY A 49 -3.66 0.57 10.01
CA GLY A 49 -4.73 -0.19 9.37
C GLY A 49 -5.17 0.39 8.04
N SER A 50 -5.39 1.71 7.97
CA SER A 50 -5.79 2.38 6.73
C SER A 50 -4.71 2.31 5.67
N LEU A 51 -3.45 2.60 6.03
CA LEU A 51 -2.30 2.53 5.13
C LEU A 51 -2.20 1.14 4.48
N VAL A 52 -2.22 0.09 5.28
CA VAL A 52 -2.09 -1.29 4.78
C VAL A 52 -3.30 -1.69 3.93
N ALA A 53 -4.52 -1.31 4.34
CA ALA A 53 -5.72 -1.65 3.58
C ALA A 53 -5.76 -0.97 2.21
N ASP A 54 -5.39 0.30 2.13
CA ASP A 54 -5.33 1.02 0.86
C ASP A 54 -4.18 0.55 -0.02
N ALA A 55 -3.04 0.16 0.57
CA ALA A 55 -1.93 -0.46 -0.16
C ALA A 55 -2.33 -1.81 -0.79
N LEU A 56 -3.04 -2.65 -0.04
CA LEU A 56 -3.58 -3.92 -0.55
C LEU A 56 -4.64 -3.71 -1.64
N ASP A 57 -5.50 -2.70 -1.50
CA ASP A 57 -6.50 -2.37 -2.51
C ASP A 57 -5.88 -1.77 -3.78
N LEU A 58 -4.80 -0.98 -3.65
CA LEU A 58 -3.99 -0.55 -4.79
C LEU A 58 -3.36 -1.75 -5.50
N GLY A 59 -2.70 -2.65 -4.75
CA GLY A 59 -2.10 -3.87 -5.30
C GLY A 59 -3.11 -4.75 -6.04
N ARG A 60 -4.32 -4.90 -5.49
CA ARG A 60 -5.44 -5.60 -6.15
C ARG A 60 -5.81 -4.97 -7.50
N GLN A 61 -5.90 -3.65 -7.56
CA GLN A 61 -6.28 -2.93 -8.79
C GLN A 61 -5.17 -2.98 -9.85
N LEU A 62 -3.91 -2.87 -9.43
CA LEU A 62 -2.75 -3.00 -10.31
C LEU A 62 -2.63 -4.42 -10.86
N ALA A 63 -2.81 -5.44 -10.03
CA ALA A 63 -2.83 -6.84 -10.44
C ALA A 63 -3.92 -7.16 -11.48
N ALA A 64 -5.00 -6.38 -11.51
CA ALA A 64 -6.05 -6.49 -12.50
C ALA A 64 -5.72 -5.78 -13.84
N ASN A 65 -4.50 -5.28 -14.02
CA ASN A 65 -4.05 -4.51 -15.20
C ASN A 65 -5.01 -3.35 -15.55
N THR A 66 -5.37 -2.56 -14.55
CA THR A 66 -6.20 -1.36 -14.75
C THR A 66 -5.51 -0.33 -15.66
N GLN A 67 -6.29 0.34 -16.51
CA GLN A 67 -5.81 1.47 -17.32
C GLN A 67 -5.54 2.73 -16.49
N GLU A 68 -5.97 2.73 -15.22
CA GLU A 68 -5.83 3.85 -14.27
C GLU A 68 -4.62 3.66 -13.33
N ALA A 69 -3.65 2.82 -13.68
CA ALA A 69 -2.53 2.45 -12.80
C ALA A 69 -1.77 3.68 -12.27
N ASP A 70 -1.43 4.61 -13.17
CA ASP A 70 -0.64 5.80 -12.84
C ASP A 70 -1.42 6.76 -11.92
N SER A 71 -2.70 6.99 -12.19
CA SER A 71 -3.55 7.88 -11.37
C SER A 71 -3.83 7.28 -10.00
N LEU A 72 -3.97 5.96 -9.89
CA LEU A 72 -4.08 5.27 -8.61
C LEU A 72 -2.79 5.37 -7.79
N CYS A 73 -1.62 5.21 -8.44
CA CYS A 73 -0.32 5.40 -7.79
C CYS A 73 -0.13 6.84 -7.31
N ALA A 74 -0.46 7.83 -8.16
CA ALA A 74 -0.41 9.24 -7.80
C ALA A 74 -1.34 9.58 -6.63
N SER A 75 -2.56 9.04 -6.62
CA SER A 75 -3.52 9.23 -5.53
C SER A 75 -3.02 8.63 -4.21
N PHE A 76 -2.43 7.43 -4.25
CA PHE A 76 -1.81 6.83 -3.08
C PHE A 76 -0.64 7.69 -2.57
N ALA A 77 0.26 8.13 -3.46
CA ALA A 77 1.38 8.99 -3.09
C ALA A 77 0.93 10.36 -2.57
N ALA A 78 -0.16 10.92 -3.11
CA ALA A 78 -0.76 12.15 -2.58
C ALA A 78 -1.29 11.97 -1.16
N HIS A 79 -1.80 10.77 -0.82
CA HIS A 79 -2.35 10.50 0.50
C HIS A 79 -1.31 10.09 1.54
N TYR A 80 -0.33 9.27 1.16
CA TYR A 80 0.65 8.67 2.07
C TYR A 80 2.11 9.07 1.79
N GLY A 81 2.42 9.54 0.59
CA GLY A 81 3.80 9.81 0.14
C GLY A 81 4.37 8.70 -0.73
N LEU A 82 5.55 8.98 -1.28
CA LEU A 82 6.38 7.99 -1.97
C LEU A 82 6.90 6.94 -0.97
N LEU A 83 7.21 5.75 -1.47
CA LEU A 83 7.67 4.60 -0.69
C LEU A 83 9.12 4.74 -0.21
N GLY A 84 9.93 5.56 -0.87
CA GLY A 84 11.35 5.67 -0.55
C GLY A 84 12.14 4.49 -1.12
N LEU A 85 11.93 4.18 -2.40
CA LEU A 85 12.58 3.05 -3.05
C LEU A 85 14.03 3.40 -3.41
N ASP A 86 14.96 2.51 -3.06
CA ASP A 86 16.35 2.63 -3.49
C ASP A 86 16.47 2.51 -5.02
N TYR A 87 17.41 3.26 -5.57
CA TYR A 87 17.83 3.08 -6.96
C TYR A 87 18.72 1.83 -7.07
N THR A 88 18.32 0.86 -7.89
CA THR A 88 19.07 -0.39 -8.14
C THR A 88 20.08 -0.29 -9.31
N GLY A 89 20.29 0.90 -9.87
CA GLY A 89 21.21 1.10 -11.00
C GLY A 89 22.62 1.54 -10.56
N ASP A 90 23.63 1.13 -11.34
CA ASP A 90 25.04 1.45 -11.09
C ASP A 90 25.26 2.97 -10.99
N THR A 91 25.88 3.40 -9.88
CA THR A 91 26.09 4.81 -9.44
C THR A 91 27.13 5.59 -10.26
N TYR A 92 27.39 5.21 -11.52
CA TYR A 92 28.48 5.80 -12.32
C TYR A 92 28.17 7.16 -12.95
N GLY A 93 26.91 7.61 -12.99
CA GLY A 93 26.51 8.83 -13.72
C GLY A 93 26.70 10.17 -12.97
N ALA A 94 26.67 10.16 -11.64
CA ALA A 94 26.68 11.40 -10.83
C ALA A 94 28.03 12.16 -10.87
N ALA A 95 29.12 11.49 -11.26
CA ALA A 95 30.45 12.09 -11.33
C ALA A 95 30.68 13.01 -12.55
N GLN A 96 29.75 13.08 -13.51
CA GLN A 96 29.94 13.81 -14.78
C GLN A 96 29.07 15.08 -14.93
N GLY A 97 28.41 15.56 -13.87
CA GLY A 97 27.64 16.82 -13.94
C GLY A 97 26.27 16.71 -14.63
N TYR A 98 25.76 15.49 -14.82
CA TYR A 98 24.40 15.24 -15.27
C TYR A 98 23.39 15.47 -14.13
N GLU A 99 22.16 15.83 -14.49
CA GLU A 99 21.04 15.87 -13.55
C GLU A 99 20.84 14.47 -12.93
N LEU A 100 20.63 14.41 -11.62
CA LEU A 100 20.43 13.14 -10.94
C LEU A 100 19.07 12.53 -11.37
N PRO A 101 18.98 11.20 -11.54
CA PRO A 101 17.71 10.51 -11.61
C PRO A 101 16.83 10.88 -10.40
N ALA A 102 15.52 10.97 -10.60
CA ALA A 102 14.58 11.32 -9.52
C ALA A 102 14.74 10.44 -8.27
N SER A 103 15.00 9.14 -8.45
CA SER A 103 15.24 8.17 -7.37
C SER A 103 16.54 8.40 -6.58
N MET A 104 17.46 9.22 -7.09
CA MET A 104 18.72 9.56 -6.44
C MET A 104 18.70 10.96 -5.80
N CYS A 105 17.62 11.72 -5.98
CA CYS A 105 17.43 12.97 -5.28
C CYS A 105 17.17 12.72 -3.77
N PRO A 106 17.38 13.70 -2.89
CA PRO A 106 17.06 13.54 -1.48
C PRO A 106 15.58 13.20 -1.28
N LEU A 107 15.28 12.11 -0.57
CA LEU A 107 13.95 11.51 -0.36
C LEU A 107 12.81 12.51 -0.06
N ASN A 108 13.06 13.53 0.77
CA ASN A 108 12.05 14.52 1.15
C ASN A 108 12.03 15.78 0.24
N SER A 109 12.78 15.77 -0.86
CA SER A 109 12.82 16.88 -1.81
C SER A 109 11.71 16.77 -2.85
N GLN A 110 11.32 17.90 -3.43
CA GLN A 110 10.34 17.92 -4.54
C GLN A 110 10.85 17.24 -5.81
N LYS A 111 12.16 17.02 -5.91
CA LYS A 111 12.82 16.36 -7.05
C LYS A 111 12.92 14.85 -6.88
N TYR A 112 12.59 14.32 -5.70
CA TYR A 112 12.60 12.89 -5.47
C TYR A 112 11.41 12.22 -6.14
N GLY A 113 11.66 11.03 -6.69
CA GLY A 113 10.63 10.18 -7.28
C GLY A 113 10.97 8.71 -7.18
N ASP A 114 9.99 7.90 -6.86
CA ASP A 114 10.12 6.45 -6.94
C ASP A 114 10.07 6.00 -8.41
N ASP A 115 10.83 4.96 -8.75
CA ASP A 115 10.61 4.24 -10.01
C ASP A 115 9.19 3.66 -10.04
N LEU A 116 8.42 4.01 -11.07
CA LEU A 116 7.01 3.68 -11.16
C LEU A 116 6.78 2.17 -11.24
N GLY A 117 7.65 1.43 -11.93
CA GLY A 117 7.55 -0.01 -12.05
C GLY A 117 7.75 -0.71 -10.70
N GLN A 118 8.80 -0.33 -9.97
CA GLN A 118 9.07 -0.85 -8.62
C GLN A 118 8.00 -0.43 -7.62
N PHE A 119 7.48 0.80 -7.74
CA PHE A 119 6.36 1.28 -6.94
C PHE A 119 5.14 0.39 -7.13
N GLN A 120 4.72 0.14 -8.38
CA GLN A 120 3.60 -0.73 -8.70
C GLN A 120 3.83 -2.18 -8.23
N MET A 121 5.01 -2.73 -8.52
CA MET A 121 5.36 -4.11 -8.14
C MET A 121 5.33 -4.32 -6.63
N THR A 122 5.77 -3.34 -5.84
CA THR A 122 5.72 -3.42 -4.37
C THR A 122 4.30 -3.67 -3.85
N PHE A 123 3.29 -3.01 -4.42
CA PHE A 123 1.89 -3.21 -4.03
C PHE A 123 1.31 -4.53 -4.57
N ILE A 124 1.66 -4.90 -5.81
CA ILE A 124 1.24 -6.17 -6.40
C ILE A 124 1.75 -7.35 -5.56
N GLU A 125 3.03 -7.36 -5.19
CA GLU A 125 3.64 -8.40 -4.37
C GLU A 125 3.03 -8.46 -2.96
N LEU A 126 2.78 -7.31 -2.34
CA LEU A 126 2.09 -7.23 -1.04
C LEU A 126 0.68 -7.85 -1.11
N TYR A 127 -0.07 -7.56 -2.17
CA TYR A 127 -1.40 -8.12 -2.39
C TYR A 127 -1.36 -9.63 -2.68
N GLN A 128 -0.41 -10.08 -3.49
CA GLN A 128 -0.18 -11.50 -3.76
C GLN A 128 0.10 -12.28 -2.47
N HIS A 129 1.02 -11.78 -1.64
CA HIS A 129 1.31 -12.38 -0.35
C HIS A 129 0.05 -12.44 0.54
N PHE A 130 -0.77 -11.38 0.57
CA PHE A 130 -2.04 -11.38 1.29
C PHE A 130 -3.02 -12.46 0.81
N CYS A 131 -3.17 -12.66 -0.50
CA CYS A 131 -3.98 -13.74 -1.04
C CYS A 131 -3.43 -15.12 -0.66
N THR A 132 -2.12 -15.33 -0.80
CA THR A 132 -1.46 -16.62 -0.49
C THR A 132 -1.65 -17.02 0.97
N VAL A 133 -1.44 -16.11 1.92
CA VAL A 133 -1.63 -16.39 3.37
C VAL A 133 -3.08 -16.76 3.70
N ARG A 134 -4.05 -16.34 2.87
CA ARG A 134 -5.48 -16.65 3.02
C ARG A 134 -5.89 -17.94 2.30
N GLY A 135 -4.97 -18.62 1.62
CA GLY A 135 -5.26 -19.81 0.83
C GLY A 135 -6.03 -19.52 -0.47
N GLU A 136 -6.02 -18.27 -0.93
CA GLU A 136 -6.62 -17.88 -2.21
C GLU A 136 -5.62 -18.23 -3.33
N GLU A 137 -6.07 -18.97 -4.35
CA GLU A 137 -5.22 -19.31 -5.50
C GLU A 137 -4.90 -18.04 -6.31
N TYR A 138 -3.62 -17.70 -6.39
CA TYR A 138 -3.15 -16.64 -7.26
C TYR A 138 -2.56 -17.25 -8.54
N PRO A 139 -3.01 -16.84 -9.74
CA PRO A 139 -2.58 -17.45 -10.99
C PRO A 139 -1.21 -16.94 -11.38
N ALA A 140 -0.15 -17.50 -10.80
CA ALA A 140 1.21 -17.40 -11.34
C ALA A 140 1.97 -18.69 -11.02
N ALA A 141 1.80 -19.68 -11.89
CA ALA A 141 2.60 -20.90 -11.91
C ALA A 141 4.10 -20.54 -11.90
N GLY A 142 4.78 -20.81 -10.79
CA GLY A 142 6.23 -20.63 -10.65
C GLY A 142 6.70 -19.58 -9.64
N SER A 143 5.80 -18.90 -8.92
CA SER A 143 6.18 -17.93 -7.89
C SER A 143 6.80 -18.64 -6.68
N LYS A 144 8.12 -18.47 -6.51
CA LYS A 144 8.84 -18.77 -5.26
C LYS A 144 8.14 -18.04 -4.11
N PHE A 145 8.12 -18.67 -2.94
CA PHE A 145 7.71 -18.09 -1.67
C PHE A 145 7.99 -16.57 -1.62
N LEU A 146 6.93 -15.75 -1.56
CA LEU A 146 7.00 -14.29 -1.52
C LEU A 146 7.28 -13.83 -0.10
N ASP A 147 8.41 -14.25 0.48
CA ASP A 147 8.79 -13.75 1.79
C ASP A 147 9.00 -12.23 1.72
N LEU A 148 8.16 -11.49 2.41
CA LEU A 148 8.34 -10.06 2.56
C LEU A 148 9.42 -9.82 3.62
N SER A 149 10.44 -9.05 3.26
CA SER A 149 11.52 -8.67 4.17
C SER A 149 11.59 -7.16 4.32
N GLY A 150 11.93 -6.72 5.53
CA GLY A 150 12.14 -5.33 5.86
C GLY A 150 13.24 -5.21 6.91
N VAL A 151 13.90 -4.05 6.93
CA VAL A 151 14.92 -3.71 7.93
C VAL A 151 14.29 -2.73 8.91
N LEU A 152 14.58 -2.90 10.20
CA LEU A 152 14.20 -1.95 11.23
C LEU A 152 15.46 -1.39 11.86
N ASN A 153 15.64 -0.08 11.76
CA ASN A 153 16.77 0.62 12.34
C ASN A 153 16.43 1.08 13.76
N TYR A 154 17.46 1.28 14.56
CA TYR A 154 17.34 1.89 15.87
C TYR A 154 18.41 2.97 16.06
N ARG A 155 18.07 3.96 16.86
CA ARG A 155 18.96 5.03 17.28
C ARG A 155 19.02 5.06 18.80
N LEU A 156 20.24 5.18 19.33
CA LEU A 156 20.48 5.47 20.73
C LEU A 156 20.72 6.98 20.91
N THR A 157 19.93 7.65 21.75
CA THR A 157 20.16 9.07 22.02
C THR A 157 21.37 9.29 22.92
N CYS A 158 22.06 10.42 22.77
CA CYS A 158 23.07 10.87 23.71
C CYS A 158 22.42 11.54 24.94
N GLY A 159 23.13 11.57 26.07
CA GLY A 159 22.68 12.21 27.32
C GLY A 159 22.86 11.32 28.55
N GLN A 160 22.47 11.83 29.72
CA GLN A 160 22.59 11.09 30.99
C GLN A 160 21.62 9.89 31.09
N THR A 161 20.52 9.93 30.33
CA THR A 161 19.50 8.87 30.26
C THR A 161 19.22 8.52 28.79
N PRO A 162 20.12 7.77 28.13
CA PRO A 162 19.98 7.43 26.72
C PRO A 162 18.67 6.67 26.47
N GLN A 163 18.01 6.97 25.36
CA GLN A 163 16.74 6.38 24.94
C GLN A 163 16.96 5.57 23.66
N LEU A 164 16.36 4.39 23.61
CA LEU A 164 16.26 3.59 22.40
C LEU A 164 15.07 4.09 21.57
N ILE A 165 15.33 4.55 20.36
CA ILE A 165 14.32 5.04 19.41
C ILE A 165 14.31 4.14 18.19
N TRP A 166 13.15 3.60 17.83
CA TRP A 166 12.95 2.84 16.61
C TRP A 166 12.76 3.79 15.43
N GLN A 167 13.45 3.53 14.32
CA GLN A 167 13.44 4.38 13.13
C GLN A 167 13.35 3.52 11.87
N THR A 168 12.71 4.06 10.85
CA THR A 168 12.71 3.51 9.49
C THR A 168 13.18 4.60 8.55
N GLU A 169 13.82 4.23 7.46
CA GLU A 169 14.32 5.19 6.47
C GLU A 169 13.32 5.35 5.32
N THR A 170 12.42 4.37 5.14
CA THR A 170 11.48 4.32 4.02
C THR A 170 10.04 4.11 4.48
N LEU A 171 9.07 4.61 3.71
CA LEU A 171 7.65 4.28 3.94
C LEU A 171 7.35 2.82 3.59
N LYS A 172 8.12 2.22 2.68
CA LYS A 172 8.05 0.78 2.38
C LYS A 172 8.28 -0.07 3.63
N GLU A 173 9.30 0.23 4.43
CA GLU A 173 9.58 -0.48 5.69
C GLU A 173 8.42 -0.34 6.69
N VAL A 174 7.87 0.87 6.83
CA VAL A 174 6.70 1.11 7.70
C VAL A 174 5.49 0.29 7.23
N LEU A 175 5.21 0.32 5.94
CA LEU A 175 4.12 -0.44 5.32
C LEU A 175 4.28 -1.94 5.58
N TYR A 176 5.46 -2.50 5.35
CA TYR A 176 5.74 -3.92 5.54
C TYR A 176 5.66 -4.32 7.02
N LEU A 177 6.20 -3.50 7.92
CA LEU A 177 6.11 -3.74 9.37
C LEU A 177 4.65 -3.76 9.83
N PHE A 178 3.82 -2.82 9.38
CA PHE A 178 2.40 -2.77 9.73
C PHE A 178 1.62 -3.90 9.13
N TYR A 179 1.88 -4.24 7.88
CA TYR A 179 1.27 -5.40 7.25
C TYR A 179 1.62 -6.69 8.01
N ALA A 180 2.90 -6.91 8.32
CA ALA A 180 3.37 -8.07 9.07
C ALA A 180 2.66 -8.18 10.44
N ALA A 181 2.54 -7.07 11.18
CA ALA A 181 1.84 -7.07 12.45
C ALA A 181 0.33 -7.37 12.34
N LEU A 182 -0.33 -6.85 11.30
CA LEU A 182 -1.77 -7.07 11.08
C LEU A 182 -2.07 -8.48 10.59
N ILE A 183 -1.24 -9.04 9.70
CA ILE A 183 -1.48 -10.36 9.11
C ILE A 183 -1.12 -11.51 10.06
N THR A 184 -0.15 -11.28 10.96
CA THR A 184 0.24 -12.24 12.00
C THR A 184 -0.56 -12.11 13.29
N ASP A 185 -1.50 -11.15 13.36
CA ASP A 185 -2.37 -11.03 14.53
C ASP A 185 -3.39 -12.18 14.58
N GLY A 186 -3.66 -12.69 15.79
CA GLY A 186 -4.60 -13.80 15.98
C GLY A 186 -6.06 -13.42 15.71
N LYS A 187 -6.35 -12.13 15.50
CA LYS A 187 -7.68 -11.61 15.16
C LYS A 187 -7.59 -10.87 13.81
N PRO A 188 -8.22 -11.39 12.74
CA PRO A 188 -8.13 -10.77 11.43
C PRO A 188 -8.85 -9.42 11.42
N THR A 189 -8.08 -8.35 11.22
CA THR A 189 -8.58 -6.98 11.08
C THR A 189 -8.59 -6.50 9.62
N LEU A 190 -7.79 -7.11 8.76
CA LEU A 190 -7.83 -6.94 7.31
C LEU A 190 -8.88 -7.87 6.71
N LYS A 191 -9.86 -7.31 6.01
CA LYS A 191 -11.00 -8.03 5.47
C LYS A 191 -11.21 -7.73 4.00
N VAL A 192 -11.82 -8.67 3.28
CA VAL A 192 -12.22 -8.50 1.88
C VAL A 192 -13.72 -8.21 1.83
N CYS A 193 -14.12 -7.16 1.12
CA CYS A 193 -15.51 -6.77 0.99
C CYS A 193 -16.28 -7.77 0.12
N LYS A 194 -17.38 -8.34 0.63
CA LYS A 194 -18.22 -9.29 -0.13
C LYS A 194 -18.85 -8.72 -1.40
N ASN A 195 -18.97 -7.40 -1.52
CA ASN A 195 -19.58 -6.75 -2.67
C ASN A 195 -18.57 -6.39 -3.77
N CYS A 196 -17.47 -5.74 -3.41
CA CYS A 196 -16.53 -5.14 -4.39
C CYS A 196 -15.13 -5.75 -4.38
N GLY A 197 -14.83 -6.69 -3.47
CA GLY A 197 -13.49 -7.28 -3.35
C GLY A 197 -12.42 -6.35 -2.76
N LYS A 198 -12.73 -5.08 -2.44
CA LYS A 198 -11.80 -4.17 -1.77
C LYS A 198 -11.34 -4.75 -0.44
N VAL A 199 -10.03 -4.71 -0.20
CA VAL A 199 -9.44 -4.94 1.13
C VAL A 199 -9.69 -3.71 2.00
N TYR A 200 -10.18 -3.92 3.21
CA TYR A 200 -10.46 -2.84 4.15
C TYR A 200 -10.06 -3.25 5.58
N TYR A 201 -9.64 -2.26 6.35
CA TYR A 201 -9.34 -2.43 7.77
C TYR A 201 -10.61 -2.26 8.60
N ASN A 202 -10.91 -3.25 9.44
CA ASN A 202 -11.98 -3.16 10.42
C ASN A 202 -11.63 -3.99 11.68
N PRO A 203 -11.33 -3.34 12.81
CA PRO A 203 -11.04 -4.04 14.06
C PRO A 203 -12.29 -4.69 14.67
N HIS A 204 -13.49 -4.34 14.21
CA HIS A 204 -14.74 -4.93 14.66
C HIS A 204 -15.12 -6.16 13.82
N ALA A 205 -15.39 -7.27 14.52
CA ALA A 205 -15.56 -8.59 13.90
C ALA A 205 -16.75 -8.70 12.91
N LYS A 206 -17.81 -7.91 13.06
CA LYS A 206 -19.11 -8.21 12.42
C LYS A 206 -19.34 -7.68 11.00
N SER A 207 -18.60 -6.66 10.53
CA SER A 207 -18.86 -6.15 9.17
C SER A 207 -18.23 -7.06 8.12
N GLU A 208 -19.00 -7.35 7.08
CA GLU A 208 -18.59 -8.09 5.87
C GLU A 208 -18.41 -7.14 4.65
N PHE A 209 -18.69 -5.86 4.84
CA PHE A 209 -18.65 -4.83 3.80
C PHE A 209 -17.74 -3.67 4.22
N CYS A 210 -17.03 -3.09 3.25
CA CYS A 210 -16.18 -1.91 3.46
C CYS A 210 -16.97 -0.63 3.80
N GLY A 211 -18.29 -0.63 3.60
CA GLY A 211 -19.15 0.51 3.93
C GLY A 211 -20.63 0.25 3.67
N THR A 212 -21.46 1.19 4.12
CA THR A 212 -22.93 1.13 3.99
C THR A 212 -23.39 1.06 2.54
N LYS A 213 -22.71 1.79 1.63
CA LYS A 213 -22.99 1.74 0.19
C LYS A 213 -22.84 0.31 -0.35
N CYS A 214 -21.71 -0.35 -0.12
CA CYS A 214 -21.47 -1.72 -0.58
C CYS A 214 -22.47 -2.73 -0.01
N ARG A 215 -22.83 -2.59 1.28
CA ARG A 215 -23.88 -3.41 1.90
C ARG A 215 -25.22 -3.25 1.19
N ASN A 216 -25.62 -2.00 0.92
CA ASN A 216 -26.90 -1.71 0.29
C ASN A 216 -26.94 -2.24 -1.15
N TYR A 217 -25.88 -2.03 -1.93
CA TYR A 217 -25.77 -2.57 -3.29
C TYR A 217 -25.87 -4.09 -3.31
N TYR A 218 -25.13 -4.77 -2.42
CA TYR A 218 -25.16 -6.23 -2.32
C TYR A 218 -26.58 -6.74 -2.01
N ASN A 219 -27.26 -6.14 -1.03
CA ASN A 219 -28.61 -6.55 -0.64
C ASN A 219 -29.62 -6.35 -1.78
N VAL A 220 -29.51 -5.24 -2.53
CA VAL A 220 -30.38 -4.98 -3.69
C VAL A 220 -30.13 -6.00 -4.80
N LYS A 221 -28.86 -6.32 -5.10
CA LYS A 221 -28.50 -7.34 -6.09
C LYS A 221 -29.05 -8.72 -5.70
N ALA A 222 -28.80 -9.16 -4.47
CA ALA A 222 -29.29 -10.44 -3.96
C ALA A 222 -30.83 -10.52 -3.92
N PHE A 223 -31.51 -9.41 -3.66
CA PHE A 223 -32.97 -9.36 -3.74
C PHE A 223 -33.48 -9.55 -5.17
N ARG A 224 -32.87 -8.88 -6.16
CA ARG A 224 -33.26 -9.00 -7.58
C ARG A 224 -33.03 -10.41 -8.13
N GLU A 225 -31.91 -11.04 -7.78
CA GLU A 225 -31.60 -12.42 -8.17
C GLU A 225 -32.64 -13.42 -7.64
N LYS A 226 -33.12 -13.22 -6.41
CA LYS A 226 -34.20 -14.06 -5.83
C LYS A 226 -35.53 -13.91 -6.55
N GLN A 227 -35.85 -12.71 -7.05
CA GLN A 227 -37.07 -12.47 -7.82
C GLN A 227 -37.01 -13.19 -9.17
N LEU A 228 -35.89 -13.06 -9.89
CA LEU A 228 -35.66 -13.73 -11.17
C LEU A 228 -35.70 -15.26 -11.04
N GLY A 229 -35.08 -15.82 -10.01
CA GLY A 229 -35.12 -17.26 -9.75
C GLY A 229 -36.51 -17.79 -9.38
N HIS A 230 -37.36 -16.98 -8.72
CA HIS A 230 -38.76 -17.34 -8.48
C HIS A 230 -39.57 -17.35 -9.79
N GLU A 231 -39.38 -16.35 -10.64
CA GLU A 231 -40.04 -16.30 -11.95
C GLU A 231 -39.66 -17.50 -12.82
N GLU A 232 -38.38 -17.83 -12.95
CA GLU A 232 -37.91 -19.00 -13.72
C GLU A 232 -38.45 -20.34 -13.18
N SER A 233 -38.52 -20.50 -11.86
CA SER A 233 -39.10 -21.72 -11.25
C SER A 233 -40.61 -21.87 -11.47
N SER A 234 -41.33 -20.74 -11.58
CA SER A 234 -42.77 -20.73 -11.85
C SER A 234 -43.11 -21.07 -13.31
N PHE A 235 -42.23 -20.69 -14.25
CA PHE A 235 -42.37 -21.01 -15.68
C PHE A 235 -41.95 -22.45 -16.02
N SER A 236 -41.08 -23.08 -15.23
CA SER A 236 -40.64 -24.48 -15.45
C SER A 236 -41.60 -25.53 -14.85
N SER A 237 -42.67 -25.09 -14.17
CA SER A 237 -43.66 -25.95 -13.50
C SER A 237 -45.00 -26.05 -14.25
N ILE A 238 -45.06 -25.62 -15.52
CA ILE A 238 -46.22 -25.70 -16.43
C ILE A 238 -45.85 -26.59 -17.61
#